data_AF-A0A7J9PXZ1-F1
#
_entry.id   AF-A0A7J9PXZ1-F1
#
_cell.length_a   1.000
_cell.length_b   1.000
_cell.length_c   1.000
_cell.angle_alpha   90.00
_cell.angle_beta   90.00
_cell.angle_gamma   90.00
#
_symmetry.space_group_name_H-M   'P 1'
#
loop_
_entity.id
_entity.type
_entity.pdbx_description
1 polymer ?
#
loop_
_entity_poly.entity_id
_entity_poly.type
_entity_poly.pdbx_seq_one_letter_code
_entity_poly.pdbx_strand_id
1 'polypeptide(L)'
;MSKKLGAVFAALLCLTAVFSALSMSTGCTGTQKYRTNTSGELKVNAWVESKLAKPGDTINIYANTSYIDGVSVSADIMEYQHNEDGMASLSLENLSGIIYSVYVTTISLTYDSTEEHWVGTYTIPSSAGGVYVADVTATDGTNTVNDNATVHLQKFYDEHLKPVQDNAEAFLYGEFNDTVNDIEKNLTALNDTVN
;
A
#
# COMPACT_ATOMS: atom_id res chain seq x y z
N MET A 1 -10.79 40.69 -27.55
CA MET A 1 -10.68 39.52 -26.66
C MET A 1 -9.22 39.33 -26.31
N SER A 2 -8.74 39.82 -25.17
CA SER A 2 -7.35 39.61 -24.73
C SER A 2 -7.06 40.28 -23.37
N LYS A 3 -7.72 39.84 -22.30
CA LYS A 3 -7.29 40.12 -20.92
C LYS A 3 -7.77 38.98 -20.02
N LYS A 4 -6.94 37.94 -19.84
CA LYS A 4 -6.99 36.93 -18.75
C LYS A 4 -5.93 35.84 -18.95
N LEU A 5 -4.67 36.21 -19.17
CA LEU A 5 -3.57 35.23 -19.27
C LEU A 5 -2.28 35.67 -18.56
N GLY A 6 -2.41 36.48 -17.49
CA GLY A 6 -1.27 37.14 -16.84
C GLY A 6 -1.17 36.95 -15.33
N ALA A 7 -1.83 35.94 -14.73
CA ALA A 7 -1.87 35.77 -13.27
C ALA A 7 -1.48 34.36 -12.77
N VAL A 8 -1.02 33.46 -13.64
CA VAL A 8 -0.63 32.08 -13.23
C VAL A 8 0.89 31.88 -13.16
N PHE A 9 1.68 32.79 -13.73
CA PHE A 9 3.15 32.64 -13.79
C PHE A 9 3.93 33.29 -12.62
N ALA A 10 3.26 33.98 -11.69
CA ALA A 10 3.92 34.68 -10.57
C ALA A 10 3.92 33.90 -9.24
N ALA A 11 3.26 32.73 -9.16
CA ALA A 11 3.21 31.91 -7.94
C ALA A 11 4.23 30.75 -7.93
N LEU A 12 4.99 30.54 -9.00
CA LEU A 12 5.92 29.42 -9.15
C LEU A 12 7.39 29.77 -8.90
N LEU A 13 7.69 30.98 -8.38
CA LEU A 13 9.07 31.49 -8.28
C LEU A 13 9.48 31.96 -6.87
N CYS A 14 8.75 31.57 -5.82
CA CYS A 14 9.06 31.94 -4.43
C CYS A 14 9.44 30.76 -3.52
N LEU A 15 9.68 29.55 -4.05
CA LEU A 15 10.01 28.38 -3.23
C LEU A 15 11.39 27.76 -3.51
N THR A 16 12.35 28.55 -4.00
CA THR A 16 13.74 28.10 -4.24
C THR A 16 14.79 28.95 -3.53
N ALA A 17 14.44 29.61 -2.42
CA ALA A 17 15.36 30.47 -1.69
C ALA A 17 15.35 30.21 -0.17
N VAL A 18 15.49 28.96 0.27
CA VAL A 18 15.95 28.63 1.63
C VAL A 18 16.80 27.36 1.56
N PHE A 19 17.92 27.41 0.86
CA PHE A 19 18.94 26.36 0.94
C PHE A 19 20.33 26.97 0.81
N SER A 20 20.78 27.64 1.86
CA SER A 20 22.20 27.80 2.16
C SER A 20 22.41 28.53 3.48
N ALA A 21 23.28 27.95 4.30
CA ALA A 21 23.92 28.48 5.50
C ALA A 21 23.16 28.34 6.83
N LEU A 22 23.54 27.30 7.58
CA LEU A 22 24.16 27.48 8.90
C LEU A 22 24.96 26.23 9.27
N SER A 23 26.28 26.38 9.20
CA SER A 23 27.27 25.46 9.73
C SER A 23 27.43 25.69 11.24
N MET A 24 27.69 24.60 11.97
CA MET A 24 28.31 24.53 13.30
C MET A 24 27.53 25.03 14.52
N SER A 25 27.04 24.07 15.32
CA SER A 25 27.22 24.13 16.77
C SER A 25 27.59 22.75 17.34
N THR A 26 28.82 22.65 17.81
CA THR A 26 29.30 21.64 18.76
C THR A 26 28.50 21.69 20.07
N GLY A 27 28.18 20.51 20.59
CA GLY A 27 27.90 20.31 22.01
C GLY A 27 26.42 20.28 22.40
N CYS A 28 25.78 19.13 22.22
CA CYS A 28 24.81 18.64 23.20
C CYS A 28 24.90 17.12 23.21
N THR A 29 25.50 16.58 24.26
CA THR A 29 25.27 15.20 24.71
C THR A 29 23.79 15.07 25.07
N GLY A 30 22.95 14.91 24.04
CA GLY A 30 21.59 14.47 24.20
C GLY A 30 21.65 13.02 24.65
N THR A 31 21.34 12.79 25.93
CA THR A 31 21.03 11.47 26.46
C THR A 31 20.03 10.83 25.48
N GLN A 32 20.46 9.77 24.80
CA GLN A 32 19.63 8.99 23.89
C GLN A 32 18.34 8.65 24.63
N LYS A 33 17.20 9.18 24.18
CA LYS A 33 15.89 8.71 24.66
C LYS A 33 15.64 7.35 24.03
N TYR A 34 16.31 6.33 24.56
CA TYR A 34 15.78 4.98 24.45
C TYR A 34 14.41 5.02 25.12
N ARG A 35 13.35 4.76 24.35
CA ARG A 35 12.10 4.33 24.97
C ARG A 35 12.41 2.98 25.62
N THR A 36 12.76 3.05 26.90
CA THR A 36 12.93 1.88 27.76
C THR A 36 11.62 1.10 27.77
N ASN A 37 11.75 -0.21 27.89
CA ASN A 37 10.67 -1.18 27.86
C ASN A 37 9.69 -0.95 29.03
N THR A 38 8.80 0.03 28.89
CA THR A 38 7.79 0.38 29.90
C THR A 38 6.54 -0.46 29.67
N SER A 39 6.62 -1.77 29.87
CA SER A 39 5.45 -2.66 30.00
C SER A 39 4.43 -2.56 28.84
N GLY A 40 4.86 -2.06 27.68
CA GLY A 40 4.00 -1.81 26.53
C GLY A 40 3.92 -3.03 25.64
N GLU A 41 2.76 -3.28 25.06
CA GLU A 41 2.62 -4.25 23.98
C GLU A 41 3.55 -3.88 22.81
N LEU A 42 4.33 -4.84 22.30
CA LEU A 42 5.13 -4.65 21.10
C LEU A 42 4.19 -4.36 19.93
N LYS A 43 4.47 -3.30 19.18
CA LYS A 43 3.75 -2.95 17.94
C LYS A 43 4.77 -2.63 16.86
N VAL A 44 4.44 -2.93 15.62
CA VAL A 44 5.23 -2.58 14.44
C VAL A 44 4.32 -2.00 13.37
N ASN A 45 4.81 -0.97 12.69
CA ASN A 45 4.16 -0.34 11.54
C ASN A 45 5.23 -0.03 10.50
N ALA A 46 5.11 -0.63 9.32
CA ALA A 46 6.09 -0.56 8.26
C ALA A 46 5.57 0.16 7.03
N TRP A 47 6.49 0.75 6.28
CA TRP A 47 6.21 1.36 4.99
C TRP A 47 7.43 1.28 4.07
N VAL A 48 7.19 1.49 2.78
CA VAL A 48 8.23 1.53 1.75
C VAL A 48 8.29 2.94 1.16
N GLU A 49 9.51 3.42 0.85
CA GLU A 49 9.70 4.77 0.30
C GLU A 49 9.08 4.93 -1.09
N SER A 50 9.33 3.95 -1.95
CA SER A 50 8.88 3.98 -3.33
C SER A 50 7.80 2.95 -3.57
N LYS A 51 6.67 3.43 -4.07
CA LYS A 51 5.54 2.59 -4.51
C LYS A 51 5.75 2.04 -5.92
N LEU A 52 6.70 2.58 -6.68
CA LEU A 52 7.03 2.19 -8.05
C LEU A 52 8.53 1.99 -8.17
N ALA A 53 8.96 0.79 -8.51
CA ALA A 53 10.36 0.45 -8.69
C ALA A 53 10.51 -0.45 -9.92
N LYS A 54 11.59 -0.28 -10.67
CA LYS A 54 11.94 -1.15 -11.81
C LYS A 54 13.02 -2.16 -11.42
N PRO A 55 13.20 -3.23 -12.20
CA PRO A 55 14.30 -4.16 -12.01
C PRO A 55 15.65 -3.43 -11.91
N GLY A 56 16.43 -3.74 -10.88
CA GLY A 56 17.70 -3.08 -10.56
C GLY A 56 17.60 -1.88 -9.61
N ASP A 57 16.39 -1.38 -9.31
CA ASP A 57 16.24 -0.31 -8.31
C ASP A 57 16.42 -0.86 -6.89
N THR A 58 16.93 -0.01 -6.00
CA THR A 58 16.95 -0.26 -4.56
C THR A 58 15.73 0.40 -3.92
N ILE A 59 14.98 -0.38 -3.15
CA ILE A 59 13.86 0.10 -2.32
C ILE A 59 14.32 0.20 -0.87
N ASN A 60 13.90 1.28 -0.21
CA ASN A 60 14.08 1.47 1.22
C ASN A 60 12.81 1.05 1.94
N ILE A 61 12.99 0.25 2.98
CA ILE A 61 11.94 -0.32 3.82
C ILE A 61 12.13 0.24 5.21
N TYR A 62 11.06 0.76 5.76
CA TYR A 62 11.07 1.45 7.03
C TYR A 62 10.08 0.81 7.99
N ALA A 63 10.38 0.89 9.29
CA ALA A 63 9.44 0.47 10.31
C ALA A 63 9.56 1.27 11.60
N ASN A 64 8.43 1.45 12.27
CA ASN A 64 8.34 2.02 13.61
C ASN A 64 7.90 0.95 14.59
N THR A 65 8.61 0.84 15.71
CA THR A 65 8.22 -0.05 16.81
C THR A 65 7.79 0.77 18.03
N SER A 66 6.95 0.19 18.90
CA SER A 66 6.47 0.90 20.11
C SER A 66 7.61 1.26 21.09
N TYR A 67 8.68 0.46 21.10
CA TYR A 67 9.96 0.66 21.78
C TYR A 67 11.10 0.02 20.98
N ILE A 68 12.36 0.29 21.35
CA ILE A 68 13.55 -0.12 20.59
C ILE A 68 14.48 -1.06 21.36
N ASP A 69 14.49 -0.98 22.69
CA ASP A 69 15.44 -1.74 23.51
C ASP A 69 15.12 -3.23 23.47
N GLY A 70 16.14 -4.05 23.13
CA GLY A 70 16.00 -5.49 22.94
C GLY A 70 15.21 -5.91 21.68
N VAL A 71 14.78 -4.96 20.84
CA VAL A 71 13.99 -5.27 19.64
C VAL A 71 14.90 -5.58 18.45
N SER A 72 14.55 -6.61 17.69
CA SER A 72 15.10 -6.92 16.38
C SER A 72 13.98 -6.84 15.34
N VAL A 73 14.28 -6.23 14.19
CA VAL A 73 13.31 -6.04 13.10
C VAL A 73 13.85 -6.63 11.81
N SER A 74 13.02 -7.37 11.09
CA SER A 74 13.33 -7.96 9.80
C SER A 74 12.17 -7.80 8.83
N ALA A 75 12.48 -7.77 7.54
CA ALA A 75 11.47 -7.76 6.48
C ALA A 75 11.64 -8.99 5.60
N ASP A 76 10.56 -9.75 5.43
CA ASP A 76 10.46 -10.83 4.46
C ASP A 76 9.99 -10.24 3.14
N ILE A 77 10.88 -10.27 2.15
CA ILE A 77 10.61 -9.81 0.81
C ILE A 77 9.94 -10.94 0.05
N MET A 78 8.76 -10.65 -0.49
CA MET A 78 8.02 -11.59 -1.32
C MET A 78 7.70 -10.97 -2.68
N GLU A 79 7.64 -11.80 -3.69
CA GLU A 79 7.21 -11.42 -5.04
C GLU A 79 5.79 -11.92 -5.25
N TYR A 80 4.87 -11.01 -5.62
CA TYR A 80 3.59 -11.40 -6.16
C TYR A 80 3.76 -11.91 -7.58
N GLN A 81 3.49 -13.19 -7.73
CA GLN A 81 3.34 -13.80 -9.03
C GLN A 81 1.86 -13.84 -9.39
N HIS A 82 1.58 -13.54 -10.64
CA HIS A 82 0.25 -13.72 -11.22
C HIS A 82 0.33 -14.87 -12.22
N ASN A 83 -0.70 -15.70 -12.25
CA ASN A 83 -0.84 -16.67 -13.33
C ASN A 83 -1.45 -15.95 -14.55
N GLU A 84 -0.69 -15.83 -15.63
CA GLU A 84 -1.15 -15.20 -16.89
C GLU A 84 -2.41 -15.89 -17.44
N ASP A 85 -2.56 -17.20 -17.23
CA ASP A 85 -3.76 -17.97 -17.64
C ASP A 85 -5.00 -17.64 -16.79
N GLY A 86 -4.83 -17.04 -15.61
CA GLY A 86 -5.92 -16.65 -14.70
C GLY A 86 -6.52 -15.26 -14.98
N MET A 87 -5.83 -14.40 -15.74
CA MET A 87 -6.35 -13.07 -16.08
C MET A 87 -7.54 -13.12 -17.06
N ALA A 88 -7.63 -14.17 -17.88
CA ALA A 88 -8.77 -14.37 -18.77
C ALA A 88 -10.06 -14.81 -18.03
N SER A 89 -9.95 -15.23 -16.76
CA SER A 89 -11.04 -15.75 -15.94
C SER A 89 -11.23 -14.99 -14.63
N LEU A 90 -10.94 -13.68 -14.61
CA LEU A 90 -11.20 -12.81 -13.47
C LEU A 90 -12.73 -12.75 -13.18
N SER A 91 -13.25 -13.76 -12.47
CA SER A 91 -14.40 -13.55 -11.59
C SER A 91 -13.86 -13.09 -10.24
N LEU A 92 -14.43 -12.03 -9.69
CA LEU A 92 -13.97 -11.42 -8.43
C LEU A 92 -14.04 -12.39 -7.24
N GLU A 93 -14.80 -13.48 -7.37
CA GLU A 93 -14.93 -14.54 -6.37
C GLU A 93 -13.66 -15.43 -6.23
N ASN A 94 -12.73 -15.38 -7.20
CA ASN A 94 -11.55 -16.26 -7.26
C ASN A 94 -10.21 -15.56 -7.00
N LEU A 95 -10.21 -14.36 -6.41
CA LEU A 95 -8.98 -13.60 -6.11
C LEU A 95 -7.98 -14.38 -5.22
N SER A 96 -8.47 -15.26 -4.35
CA SER A 96 -7.65 -16.07 -3.45
C SER A 96 -6.80 -17.15 -4.15
N GLY A 97 -7.06 -17.44 -5.44
CA GLY A 97 -6.28 -18.42 -6.22
C GLY A 97 -5.40 -17.80 -7.33
N ILE A 98 -5.49 -16.49 -7.56
CA ILE A 98 -4.84 -15.82 -8.71
C ILE A 98 -3.54 -15.11 -8.28
N ILE A 99 -3.40 -14.77 -7.01
CA ILE A 99 -2.25 -14.05 -6.45
C ILE A 99 -1.64 -14.93 -5.36
N TYR A 100 -0.42 -15.44 -5.60
CA TYR A 100 0.39 -16.06 -4.56
C TYR A 100 1.70 -15.30 -4.43
N SER A 101 2.14 -15.11 -3.19
CA SER A 101 3.43 -14.53 -2.88
C SER A 101 4.48 -15.64 -2.81
N VAL A 102 5.59 -15.45 -3.53
CA VAL A 102 6.76 -16.31 -3.44
C VAL A 102 7.75 -15.64 -2.51
N TYR A 103 8.17 -16.33 -1.46
CA TYR A 103 9.24 -15.86 -0.60
C TYR A 103 10.53 -15.72 -1.41
N VAL A 104 11.15 -14.54 -1.34
CA VAL A 104 12.39 -14.24 -2.04
C VAL A 104 13.56 -14.28 -1.07
N THR A 105 13.52 -13.47 -0.02
CA THR A 105 14.59 -13.36 0.97
C THR A 105 14.11 -12.65 2.22
N THR A 106 14.84 -12.78 3.32
CA THR A 106 14.69 -11.95 4.51
C THR A 106 15.83 -10.94 4.56
N ILE A 107 15.53 -9.70 4.95
CA ILE A 107 16.52 -8.69 5.29
C ILE A 107 16.37 -8.25 6.74
N SER A 108 17.47 -7.89 7.39
CA SER A 108 17.43 -7.24 8.70
C SER A 108 17.32 -5.72 8.54
N LEU A 109 16.52 -5.09 9.40
CA LEU A 109 16.44 -3.64 9.50
C LEU A 109 17.31 -3.17 10.66
N THR A 110 17.98 -2.03 10.47
CA THR A 110 18.82 -1.39 11.49
C THR A 110 18.14 -0.12 11.99
N TYR A 111 18.14 0.11 13.31
CA TYR A 111 17.55 1.32 13.86
C TYR A 111 18.42 2.54 13.53
N ASP A 112 17.84 3.50 12.82
CA ASP A 112 18.43 4.81 12.57
C ASP A 112 18.00 5.76 13.69
N SER A 113 18.96 6.14 14.54
CA SER A 113 18.70 7.06 15.66
C SER A 113 18.49 8.52 15.24
N THR A 114 18.91 8.89 14.02
CA THR A 114 18.73 10.25 13.50
C THR A 114 17.32 10.43 12.95
N GLU A 115 16.81 9.41 12.24
CA GLU A 115 15.47 9.44 11.65
C GLU A 115 14.39 8.80 12.54
N GLU A 116 14.80 8.26 13.70
CA GLU A 116 13.96 7.61 14.73
C GLU A 116 13.11 6.43 14.21
N HIS A 117 13.63 5.65 13.26
CA HIS A 117 12.96 4.48 12.72
C HIS A 117 13.94 3.39 12.26
N TRP A 118 13.43 2.18 12.06
CA TRP A 118 14.19 1.06 11.51
C TRP A 118 14.28 1.19 9.99
N VAL A 119 15.47 0.95 9.43
CA VAL A 119 15.75 1.07 7.99
C VAL A 119 16.37 -0.22 7.47
N GLY A 120 15.86 -0.71 6.35
CA GLY A 120 16.39 -1.81 5.58
C GLY A 120 16.35 -1.48 4.10
N THR A 121 17.22 -2.11 3.31
CA THR A 121 17.26 -1.89 1.87
C THR A 121 17.22 -3.22 1.14
N TYR A 122 16.54 -3.24 -0.01
CA TYR A 122 16.48 -4.38 -0.89
C TYR A 122 16.65 -3.92 -2.33
N THR A 123 17.52 -4.57 -3.10
CA THR A 123 17.70 -4.29 -4.53
C THR A 123 16.94 -5.32 -5.35
N ILE A 124 16.01 -4.84 -6.17
CA ILE A 124 15.22 -5.70 -7.05
C ILE A 124 16.16 -6.34 -8.09
N PRO A 125 16.17 -7.67 -8.25
CA PRO A 125 17.01 -8.33 -9.24
C PRO A 125 16.78 -7.76 -10.64
N SER A 126 17.83 -7.59 -11.43
CA SER A 126 17.73 -7.01 -12.78
C SER A 126 16.95 -7.89 -13.78
N SER A 127 16.82 -9.19 -13.49
CA SER A 127 16.01 -10.15 -14.24
C SER A 127 14.56 -10.26 -13.74
N ALA A 128 14.19 -9.49 -12.72
CA ALA A 128 12.86 -9.55 -12.12
C ALA A 128 11.79 -8.98 -13.05
N GLY A 129 10.59 -9.55 -12.98
CA GLY A 129 9.36 -8.93 -13.44
C GLY A 129 8.27 -9.27 -12.42
N GLY A 130 7.56 -8.27 -11.88
CA GLY A 130 6.54 -8.52 -10.87
C GLY A 130 6.35 -7.37 -9.88
N VAL A 131 5.45 -7.58 -8.92
CA VAL A 131 5.20 -6.66 -7.80
C VAL A 131 5.82 -7.25 -6.55
N TYR A 132 6.61 -6.47 -5.82
CA TYR A 132 7.27 -6.92 -4.60
C TYR A 132 6.56 -6.34 -3.37
N VAL A 133 6.52 -7.12 -2.30
CA VAL A 133 6.01 -6.71 -0.99
C VAL A 133 6.99 -7.08 0.11
N ALA A 134 6.88 -6.36 1.23
CA ALA A 134 7.70 -6.57 2.41
C ALA A 134 6.78 -6.77 3.62
N ASP A 135 6.81 -7.96 4.20
CA ASP A 135 6.18 -8.23 5.49
C ASP A 135 7.21 -7.98 6.60
N VAL A 136 6.90 -7.07 7.52
CA VAL A 136 7.87 -6.68 8.55
C VAL A 136 7.53 -7.31 9.88
N THR A 137 8.50 -8.04 10.42
CA THR A 137 8.39 -8.68 11.74
C THR A 137 9.29 -7.95 12.74
N ALA A 138 8.75 -7.68 13.92
CA ALA A 138 9.51 -7.21 15.07
C ALA A 138 9.42 -8.22 16.22
N THR A 139 10.53 -8.48 16.89
CA THR A 139 10.60 -9.33 18.08
C THR A 139 11.46 -8.70 19.17
N ASP A 140 11.06 -8.85 20.43
CA ASP A 140 11.85 -8.45 21.61
C ASP A 140 12.45 -9.65 22.36
N GLY A 141 12.44 -10.84 21.72
CA GLY A 141 12.83 -12.12 22.31
C GLY A 141 11.72 -12.85 23.08
N THR A 142 10.65 -12.15 23.48
CA THR A 142 9.47 -12.75 24.15
C THR A 142 8.22 -12.65 23.29
N ASN A 143 7.98 -11.48 22.73
CA ASN A 143 6.85 -11.16 21.86
C ASN A 143 7.33 -11.09 20.40
N THR A 144 6.43 -11.44 19.48
CA THR A 144 6.65 -11.29 18.05
C THR A 144 5.39 -10.68 17.45
N VAL A 145 5.55 -9.62 16.67
CA VAL A 145 4.47 -8.96 15.94
C VAL A 145 4.87 -8.80 14.48
N ASN A 146 3.89 -8.88 13.59
CA ASN A 146 4.09 -8.83 12.15
C ASN A 146 3.13 -7.78 11.57
N ASP A 147 3.68 -6.90 10.74
CA ASP A 147 2.93 -6.02 9.86
C ASP A 147 2.90 -6.63 8.46
N ASN A 148 1.77 -7.27 8.14
CA ASN A 148 1.60 -8.06 6.92
C ASN A 148 1.00 -7.20 5.80
N ALA A 149 1.74 -7.03 4.71
CA ALA A 149 1.30 -6.23 3.57
C ALA A 149 0.03 -6.79 2.90
N THR A 150 -0.16 -8.11 2.92
CA THR A 150 -1.33 -8.80 2.34
C THR A 150 -2.60 -8.50 3.12
N VAL A 151 -2.51 -8.34 4.45
CA VAL A 151 -3.66 -7.98 5.30
C VAL A 151 -4.16 -6.58 4.94
N HIS A 152 -3.27 -5.63 4.65
CA HIS A 152 -3.65 -4.28 4.23
C HIS A 152 -4.33 -4.26 2.84
N LEU A 153 -3.88 -5.12 1.92
CA LEU A 153 -4.51 -5.27 0.61
C LEU A 153 -5.92 -5.87 0.71
N GLN A 154 -6.09 -6.93 1.51
CA GLN A 154 -7.40 -7.53 1.75
C GLN A 154 -8.35 -6.52 2.41
N LYS A 155 -7.86 -5.79 3.42
CA LYS A 155 -8.63 -4.75 4.09
C LYS A 155 -9.03 -3.63 3.12
N PHE A 156 -8.12 -3.17 2.28
CA PHE A 156 -8.43 -2.17 1.25
C PHE A 156 -9.50 -2.68 0.27
N TYR A 157 -9.39 -3.94 -0.17
CA TYR A 157 -10.41 -4.56 -1.00
C TYR A 157 -11.77 -4.56 -0.30
N ASP A 158 -11.84 -5.08 0.92
CA ASP A 158 -13.09 -5.21 1.67
C ASP A 158 -13.74 -3.86 2.01
N GLU A 159 -12.93 -2.85 2.40
CA GLU A 159 -13.46 -1.55 2.84
C GLU A 159 -13.78 -0.60 1.67
N HIS A 160 -13.09 -0.71 0.54
CA HIS A 160 -13.19 0.27 -0.54
C HIS A 160 -13.63 -0.29 -1.89
N LEU A 161 -13.18 -1.49 -2.26
CA LEU A 161 -13.50 -2.06 -3.59
C LEU A 161 -14.79 -2.87 -3.56
N LYS A 162 -14.97 -3.72 -2.54
CA LYS A 162 -16.14 -4.57 -2.39
C LYS A 162 -17.46 -3.78 -2.37
N PRO A 163 -17.60 -2.64 -1.66
CA PRO A 163 -18.85 -1.88 -1.70
C PRO A 163 -19.17 -1.31 -3.09
N VAL A 164 -18.15 -0.89 -3.84
CA VAL A 164 -18.32 -0.39 -5.21
C VAL A 164 -18.74 -1.53 -6.14
N GLN A 165 -18.14 -2.71 -5.98
CA GLN A 165 -18.54 -3.92 -6.69
C GLN A 165 -20.00 -4.28 -6.38
N ASP A 166 -20.36 -4.42 -5.11
CA ASP A 166 -21.71 -4.80 -4.68
C ASP A 166 -22.76 -3.84 -5.26
N ASN A 167 -22.46 -2.53 -5.29
CA ASN A 167 -23.32 -1.52 -5.90
C ASN A 167 -23.43 -1.67 -7.43
N ALA A 168 -22.32 -1.97 -8.12
CA ALA A 168 -22.33 -2.19 -9.56
C ALA A 168 -23.14 -3.45 -9.93
N GLU A 169 -22.99 -4.54 -9.17
CA GLU A 169 -23.76 -5.77 -9.36
C GLU A 169 -25.26 -5.55 -9.09
N ALA A 170 -25.61 -4.83 -8.02
CA ALA A 170 -27.00 -4.49 -7.73
C ALA A 170 -27.65 -3.65 -8.86
N PHE A 171 -26.90 -2.72 -9.44
CA PHE A 171 -27.37 -1.94 -10.58
C PHE A 171 -27.56 -2.80 -11.84
N LEU A 172 -26.56 -3.63 -12.18
CA LEU A 172 -26.56 -4.43 -13.40
C LEU A 172 -27.57 -5.58 -13.37
N TYR A 173 -27.78 -6.21 -12.21
CA TYR A 173 -28.65 -7.39 -12.09
C TYR A 173 -29.99 -7.12 -11.40
N GLY A 174 -30.10 -6.03 -10.63
CA GLY A 174 -31.37 -5.58 -10.05
C GLY A 174 -32.07 -4.63 -11.00
N GLU A 175 -31.64 -3.36 -11.03
CA GLU A 175 -32.38 -2.29 -11.71
C GLU A 175 -32.51 -2.50 -13.22
N PHE A 176 -31.45 -2.94 -13.88
CA PHE A 176 -31.49 -3.21 -15.33
C PHE A 176 -32.40 -4.40 -15.64
N ASN A 177 -32.35 -5.47 -14.85
CA ASN A 177 -33.17 -6.65 -15.07
C ASN A 177 -34.66 -6.38 -14.78
N ASP A 178 -34.96 -5.60 -13.75
CA ASP A 178 -36.31 -5.13 -13.46
C ASP A 178 -36.86 -4.27 -14.60
N THR A 179 -36.02 -3.40 -15.18
CA THR A 179 -36.40 -2.59 -16.35
C THR A 179 -36.69 -3.46 -17.57
N VAL A 180 -35.88 -4.48 -17.84
CA VAL A 180 -36.11 -5.43 -18.94
C VAL A 180 -37.41 -6.20 -18.72
N ASN A 181 -37.64 -6.73 -17.51
CA ASN A 181 -38.86 -7.45 -17.17
C ASN A 181 -40.11 -6.57 -17.31
N ASP A 182 -40.04 -5.30 -16.91
CA ASP A 182 -41.16 -4.38 -17.03
C ASP A 182 -41.46 -4.02 -18.50
N ILE A 183 -40.42 -3.89 -19.33
CA ILE A 183 -40.56 -3.74 -20.79
C ILE A 183 -41.22 -4.97 -21.41
N GLU A 184 -40.79 -6.19 -21.07
CA GLU A 184 -41.37 -7.44 -21.58
C GLU A 184 -42.85 -7.59 -21.19
N LYS A 185 -43.19 -7.24 -19.94
CA LYS A 185 -44.57 -7.26 -19.45
C LYS A 185 -45.45 -6.27 -20.21
N ASN A 186 -44.95 -5.05 -20.43
CA ASN A 186 -45.66 -4.02 -21.19
C ASN A 186 -45.84 -4.41 -22.67
N LEU A 187 -44.84 -5.05 -23.28
CA LEU A 187 -44.93 -5.60 -24.65
C LEU A 187 -45.98 -6.72 -24.76
N THR A 188 -46.02 -7.62 -23.79
CA THR A 188 -47.01 -8.71 -23.74
C THR A 188 -48.43 -8.15 -23.63
N ALA A 189 -48.65 -7.21 -22.70
CA ALA A 189 -49.95 -6.56 -22.51
C ALA A 189 -50.41 -5.81 -23.77
N LEU A 190 -49.49 -5.17 -24.50
CA LEU A 190 -49.78 -4.52 -25.77
C LEU A 190 -50.20 -5.56 -26.84
N ASN A 191 -49.47 -6.66 -26.96
CA ASN A 191 -49.77 -7.72 -27.93
C ASN A 191 -51.15 -8.37 -27.68
N ASP A 192 -51.53 -8.58 -26.42
CA ASP A 192 -52.85 -9.10 -26.03
C ASP A 192 -53.99 -8.09 -26.29
N THR A 193 -53.68 -6.80 -26.36
CA THR A 193 -54.67 -5.75 -26.66
C THR A 193 -54.88 -5.55 -28.16
N VAL A 194 -53.86 -5.86 -28.97
CA VAL A 194 -53.85 -5.64 -30.43
C VAL A 194 -54.38 -6.84 -31.21
N ASN A 195 -54.30 -8.05 -30.65
CA ASN A 195 -54.85 -9.28 -31.25
C ASN A 195 -56.22 -9.64 -30.66
#